data_AF-A0A930HWL0-F1
#
_entry.id   AF-A0A930HWL0-F1
#
_cell.length_a   1.000
_cell.length_b   1.000
_cell.length_c   1.000
_cell.angle_alpha   90.00
_cell.angle_beta   90.00
_cell.angle_gamma   90.00
#
_symmetry.space_group_name_H-M   'P 1'
#
loop_
_entity.id
_entity.type
_entity.pdbx_description
1 polymer ?
#
loop_
_entity_poly.entity_id
_entity_poly.type
_entity_poly.pdbx_seq_one_letter_code
_entity_poly.pdbx_strand_id
1 'polypeptide(L)'
;MKRKVFIVFVSLLSLLSCSEKKLPNYPATDEGITRMRLDSASFFTQRHDTRNAMYQLKAAEKHLFNVNTDTLKFTTYYHIALLNAQNGAYKLALNYFNHAAKYANDSKRSHRMADIFLGKASVFNQMGMRDSALQYVKRAESFKPRIRKDQEESIKKIRSRIEKHQVLTVSPEKDIEIIQIQDRYEVAMAQREALQLQLYIAYLLILLILVTGGIIVWFRRRMHQQLLNYRKQQEETELNIQLTLQRKDATIDEMKAEIDSKLNELEQLKKKIPTHNRETETSVSIEQTKLGIDALYTILKGGNISQMGKREQQAVCMIMPNFDYDLAYILNNPRYAFTPKETFYYIMEHNGMTDEEKATAFCCTGQAIRSIKSRMKKKMTTFADT
;
A
#
# COMPACT_ATOMS: atom_id res chain seq x y z
N MET A 1 4.69 -79.10 -11.67
CA MET A 1 5.22 -78.61 -10.38
C MET A 1 6.66 -78.07 -10.43
N LYS A 2 7.60 -78.66 -11.19
CA LYS A 2 9.04 -78.29 -11.15
C LYS A 2 9.38 -76.84 -11.57
N ARG A 3 8.62 -76.24 -12.50
CA ARG A 3 8.89 -74.87 -13.02
C ARG A 3 8.54 -73.74 -12.03
N LYS A 4 7.47 -73.92 -11.24
CA LYS A 4 7.06 -72.94 -10.21
C LYS A 4 8.04 -72.93 -9.02
N VAL A 5 8.56 -74.09 -8.63
CA VAL A 5 9.56 -74.21 -7.56
C VAL A 5 10.88 -73.55 -7.97
N PHE A 6 11.31 -73.72 -9.23
CA PHE A 6 12.54 -73.10 -9.73
C PHE A 6 12.47 -71.57 -9.78
N ILE A 7 11.33 -71.01 -10.19
CA ILE A 7 11.12 -69.55 -10.23
C ILE A 7 11.14 -68.98 -8.80
N VAL A 8 10.47 -69.63 -7.84
CA VAL A 8 10.47 -69.20 -6.43
C VAL A 8 11.89 -69.24 -5.85
N PHE A 9 12.66 -70.28 -6.16
CA PHE A 9 14.04 -70.45 -5.68
C PHE A 9 14.99 -69.38 -6.24
N VAL A 10 14.86 -69.02 -7.52
CA VAL A 10 15.64 -67.93 -8.15
C VAL A 10 15.27 -66.57 -7.56
N SER A 11 13.98 -66.30 -7.30
CA SER A 11 13.57 -65.07 -6.61
C SER A 11 14.07 -65.01 -5.17
N LEU A 12 14.09 -66.13 -4.43
CA LEU A 12 14.65 -66.17 -3.08
C LEU A 12 16.17 -65.93 -3.06
N LEU A 13 16.90 -66.51 -4.03
CA LEU A 13 18.34 -66.27 -4.22
C LEU A 13 18.66 -64.82 -4.58
N SER A 14 17.81 -64.16 -5.37
CA SER A 14 17.98 -62.74 -5.70
C SER A 14 17.76 -61.81 -4.49
N LEU A 15 16.88 -62.19 -3.56
CA LEU A 15 16.65 -61.46 -2.31
C LEU A 15 17.76 -61.68 -1.28
N LEU A 16 18.35 -62.88 -1.24
CA LEU A 16 19.47 -63.20 -0.35
C LEU A 16 20.82 -62.65 -0.85
N SER A 17 20.94 -62.34 -2.15
CA SER A 17 22.17 -61.73 -2.70
C SER A 17 22.28 -60.22 -2.41
N CYS A 18 21.22 -59.58 -1.91
CA CYS A 18 21.27 -58.21 -1.40
C CYS A 18 21.76 -58.21 0.05
N SER A 19 23.02 -58.63 0.28
CA SER A 19 23.70 -58.20 1.50
C SER A 19 23.97 -56.69 1.36
N GLU A 20 23.11 -55.87 1.94
CA GLU A 20 23.40 -54.45 2.11
C GLU A 20 24.68 -54.35 2.95
N LYS A 21 25.82 -54.08 2.30
CA LYS A 21 26.97 -53.53 3.01
C LYS A 21 26.45 -52.29 3.71
N LYS A 22 26.36 -52.33 5.05
CA LYS A 22 26.01 -51.17 5.88
C LYS A 22 26.93 -50.03 5.50
N LEU A 23 26.44 -49.11 4.65
CA LEU A 23 27.17 -47.91 4.35
C LEU A 23 27.29 -47.10 5.64
N PRO A 24 28.44 -46.46 5.87
CA PRO A 24 28.58 -45.55 7.00
C PRO A 24 27.46 -44.50 6.94
N ASN A 25 26.72 -44.35 8.05
CA ASN A 25 25.64 -43.39 8.15
C ASN A 25 26.25 -42.00 8.45
N TYR A 26 26.16 -41.09 7.49
CA TYR A 26 26.60 -39.71 7.66
C TYR A 26 25.38 -38.81 7.91
N PRO A 27 25.33 -38.06 9.03
CA PRO A 27 24.25 -37.13 9.27
C PRO A 27 24.23 -36.03 8.19
N ALA A 28 23.04 -35.53 7.85
CA ALA A 28 22.88 -34.42 6.90
C ALA A 28 23.25 -33.06 7.53
N THR A 29 24.40 -33.01 8.20
CA THR A 29 25.01 -31.81 8.80
C THR A 29 26.32 -31.50 8.07
N ASP A 30 26.83 -30.28 8.18
CA ASP A 30 28.12 -29.91 7.56
C ASP A 30 29.27 -30.83 8.02
N GLU A 31 29.25 -31.30 9.27
CA GLU A 31 30.22 -32.30 9.74
C GLU A 31 30.05 -33.67 9.05
N GLY A 32 28.82 -34.15 8.94
CA GLY A 32 28.55 -35.45 8.30
C GLY A 32 28.89 -35.43 6.81
N ILE A 33 28.52 -34.34 6.11
CA ILE A 33 28.89 -34.11 4.71
C ILE A 33 30.41 -34.06 4.57
N THR A 34 31.11 -33.33 5.44
CA THR A 34 32.58 -33.22 5.38
C THR A 34 33.25 -34.59 5.60
N ARG A 35 32.76 -35.41 6.55
CA ARG A 35 33.28 -36.78 6.78
C ARG A 35 33.05 -37.67 5.56
N MET A 36 31.83 -37.67 5.01
CA MET A 36 31.50 -38.42 3.78
C MET A 36 32.45 -38.05 2.63
N ARG A 37 32.72 -36.76 2.46
CA ARG A 37 33.62 -36.24 1.41
C ARG A 37 35.06 -36.67 1.65
N LEU A 38 35.55 -36.65 2.89
CA LEU A 38 36.88 -37.15 3.23
C LEU A 38 37.03 -38.64 2.96
N ASP A 39 36.04 -39.45 3.36
CA ASP A 39 36.06 -40.89 3.10
C ASP A 39 36.04 -41.17 1.59
N SER A 40 35.23 -40.42 0.83
CA SER A 40 35.22 -40.48 -0.64
C SER A 40 36.57 -40.07 -1.25
N ALA A 41 37.19 -39.00 -0.74
CA ALA A 41 38.51 -38.57 -1.18
C ALA A 41 39.58 -39.65 -0.93
N SER A 42 39.51 -40.30 0.24
CA SER A 42 40.42 -41.40 0.59
C SER A 42 40.27 -42.58 -0.36
N PHE A 43 39.04 -42.92 -0.74
CA PHE A 43 38.73 -43.97 -1.71
C PHE A 43 39.30 -43.64 -3.10
N PHE A 44 39.11 -42.42 -3.59
CA PHE A 44 39.69 -42.00 -4.88
C PHE A 44 41.22 -41.95 -4.85
N THR A 45 41.81 -41.51 -3.73
CA THR A 45 43.26 -41.48 -3.53
C THR A 45 43.86 -42.89 -3.59
N GLN A 46 43.21 -43.89 -2.98
CA GLN A 46 43.62 -45.29 -3.05
C GLN A 46 43.55 -45.86 -4.46
N ARG A 47 42.69 -45.32 -5.33
CA ARG A 47 42.58 -45.68 -6.74
C ARG A 47 43.47 -44.85 -7.67
N HIS A 48 44.33 -44.00 -7.10
CA HIS A 48 45.16 -43.05 -7.84
C HIS A 48 44.36 -42.07 -8.72
N ASP A 49 43.09 -41.84 -8.39
CA ASP A 49 42.23 -40.86 -9.06
C ASP A 49 42.38 -39.50 -8.37
N THR A 50 43.46 -38.80 -8.73
CA THR A 50 43.84 -37.50 -8.14
C THR A 50 42.77 -36.44 -8.36
N ARG A 51 42.14 -36.43 -9.54
CA ARG A 51 41.10 -35.48 -9.92
C ARG A 51 39.87 -35.60 -9.03
N ASN A 52 39.31 -36.79 -8.91
CA ASN A 52 38.12 -36.97 -8.08
C ASN A 52 38.47 -36.85 -6.60
N ALA A 53 39.66 -37.29 -6.17
CA ALA A 53 40.12 -37.07 -4.80
C ALA A 53 40.16 -35.57 -4.45
N MET A 54 40.76 -34.74 -5.31
CA MET A 54 40.84 -33.29 -5.09
C MET A 54 39.45 -32.65 -5.12
N TYR A 55 38.57 -33.07 -6.03
CA TYR A 55 37.19 -32.59 -6.08
C TYR A 55 36.44 -32.84 -4.76
N GLN A 56 36.56 -34.06 -4.20
CA GLN A 56 35.94 -34.38 -2.91
C GLN A 56 36.56 -33.57 -1.76
N LEU A 57 37.87 -33.35 -1.77
CA LEU A 57 38.55 -32.55 -0.74
C LEU A 57 38.16 -31.08 -0.78
N LYS A 58 38.09 -30.46 -1.96
CA LYS A 58 37.61 -29.07 -2.12
C LYS A 58 36.13 -28.93 -1.76
N ALA A 59 35.32 -29.95 -2.06
CA ALA A 59 33.94 -30.00 -1.57
C ALA A 59 33.86 -30.09 -0.04
N ALA A 60 34.71 -30.89 0.61
CA ALA A 60 34.83 -30.91 2.07
C ALA A 60 35.27 -29.54 2.63
N GLU A 61 36.24 -28.88 1.99
CA GLU A 61 36.75 -27.58 2.41
C GLU A 61 35.64 -26.52 2.51
N LYS A 62 34.71 -26.49 1.55
CA LYS A 62 33.59 -25.53 1.54
C LYS A 62 32.74 -25.56 2.81
N HIS A 63 32.57 -26.73 3.42
CA HIS A 63 31.74 -26.89 4.62
C HIS A 63 32.50 -26.58 5.92
N LEU A 64 33.83 -26.38 5.88
CA LEU A 64 34.65 -26.22 7.08
C LEU A 64 34.31 -24.98 7.92
N PHE A 65 33.72 -23.95 7.32
CA PHE A 65 33.33 -22.74 8.06
C PHE A 65 32.31 -23.06 9.17
N ASN A 66 31.38 -23.98 8.90
CA ASN A 66 30.32 -24.39 9.83
C ASN A 66 30.71 -25.59 10.71
N VAL A 67 31.86 -26.21 10.45
CA VAL A 67 32.36 -27.34 11.23
C VAL A 67 32.99 -26.83 12.54
N ASN A 68 32.56 -27.36 13.68
CA ASN A 68 33.12 -26.98 14.98
C ASN A 68 34.31 -27.85 15.41
N THR A 69 34.47 -29.02 14.80
CA THR A 69 35.52 -29.97 15.18
C THR A 69 36.88 -29.66 14.52
N ASP A 70 37.84 -29.22 15.33
CA ASP A 70 39.23 -29.00 14.88
C ASP A 70 39.88 -30.23 14.26
N THR A 71 39.51 -31.43 14.71
CA THR A 71 39.97 -32.67 14.09
C THR A 71 39.58 -32.75 12.63
N LEU A 72 38.35 -32.40 12.29
CA LEU A 72 37.87 -32.50 10.93
C LEU A 72 38.52 -31.42 10.05
N LYS A 73 38.64 -30.19 10.56
CA LYS A 73 39.39 -29.10 9.90
C LYS A 73 40.84 -29.49 9.62
N PHE A 74 41.55 -30.00 10.63
CA PHE A 74 42.91 -30.50 10.47
C PHE A 74 43.00 -31.56 9.38
N THR A 75 42.17 -32.61 9.46
CA THR A 75 42.21 -33.75 8.53
C THR A 75 41.96 -33.28 7.09
N THR A 76 40.99 -32.40 6.86
CA THR A 76 40.72 -31.86 5.52
C THR A 76 41.89 -31.08 4.96
N TYR A 77 42.42 -30.08 5.69
CA TYR A 77 43.56 -29.31 5.21
C TYR A 77 44.82 -30.17 5.04
N TYR A 78 45.04 -31.14 5.92
CA TYR A 78 46.19 -32.04 5.85
C TYR A 78 46.13 -32.95 4.60
N HIS A 79 44.96 -33.51 4.26
CA HIS A 79 44.82 -34.31 3.04
C HIS A 79 44.93 -33.48 1.76
N ILE A 80 44.42 -32.24 1.74
CA ILE A 80 44.64 -31.32 0.63
C ILE A 80 46.14 -31.02 0.47
N ALA A 81 46.85 -30.77 1.58
CA ALA A 81 48.30 -30.53 1.56
C ALA A 81 49.07 -31.73 0.98
N LEU A 82 48.76 -32.95 1.44
CA LEU A 82 49.40 -34.17 0.95
C LEU A 82 49.16 -34.39 -0.54
N LEU A 83 47.92 -34.21 -1.01
CA LEU A 83 47.60 -34.43 -2.42
C LEU A 83 48.31 -33.39 -3.32
N ASN A 84 48.38 -32.14 -2.89
CA ASN A 84 49.18 -31.12 -3.59
C ASN A 84 50.67 -31.45 -3.59
N ALA A 85 51.23 -31.90 -2.47
CA ALA A 85 52.65 -32.29 -2.38
C ALA A 85 52.99 -33.47 -3.31
N GLN A 86 52.11 -34.47 -3.39
CA GLN A 86 52.27 -35.62 -4.28
C GLN A 86 52.24 -35.25 -5.77
N ASN A 87 51.53 -34.18 -6.11
CA ASN A 87 51.37 -33.72 -7.49
C ASN A 87 52.33 -32.56 -7.86
N GLY A 88 53.24 -32.14 -6.98
CA GLY A 88 54.25 -31.14 -7.31
C GLY A 88 53.85 -29.70 -6.99
N ALA A 89 52.61 -29.45 -6.56
CA ALA A 89 52.12 -28.13 -6.13
C ALA A 89 52.66 -27.73 -4.75
N TYR A 90 53.98 -27.63 -4.63
CA TYR A 90 54.72 -27.53 -3.37
C TYR A 90 54.37 -26.27 -2.57
N LYS A 91 54.27 -25.11 -3.23
CA LYS A 91 53.91 -23.86 -2.56
C LYS A 91 52.51 -23.93 -1.95
N LEU A 92 51.56 -24.51 -2.68
CA LEU A 92 50.19 -24.69 -2.24
C LEU A 92 50.11 -25.72 -1.09
N ALA A 93 50.85 -26.83 -1.22
CA ALA A 93 50.98 -27.83 -0.16
C ALA A 93 51.50 -27.24 1.15
N LEU A 94 52.57 -26.42 1.10
CA LEU A 94 53.11 -25.73 2.28
C LEU A 94 52.08 -24.77 2.92
N ASN A 95 51.29 -24.08 2.10
CA ASN A 95 50.22 -23.21 2.59
C ASN A 95 49.13 -24.03 3.31
N TYR A 96 48.67 -25.14 2.72
CA TYR A 96 47.69 -26.02 3.37
C TYR A 96 48.25 -26.70 4.64
N PHE A 97 49.53 -27.03 4.68
CA PHE A 97 50.18 -27.49 5.91
C PHE A 97 50.16 -26.42 7.02
N ASN A 98 50.30 -25.14 6.67
CA ASN A 98 50.14 -24.04 7.64
C ASN A 98 48.69 -23.90 8.13
N HIS A 99 47.71 -24.10 7.24
CA HIS A 99 46.29 -24.11 7.61
C HIS A 99 45.97 -25.27 8.56
N ALA A 100 46.43 -26.48 8.22
CA ALA A 100 46.31 -27.65 9.08
C ALA A 100 46.95 -27.42 10.46
N ALA A 101 48.09 -26.70 10.52
CA ALA A 101 48.79 -26.46 11.76
C ALA A 101 47.97 -25.68 12.80
N LYS A 102 47.11 -24.75 12.34
CA LYS A 102 46.21 -23.97 13.21
C LYS A 102 45.26 -24.85 14.02
N TYR A 103 44.87 -26.00 13.50
CA TYR A 103 43.87 -26.91 14.10
C TYR A 103 44.47 -28.16 14.73
N ALA A 104 45.79 -28.20 14.90
CA ALA A 104 46.47 -29.34 15.49
C ALA A 104 47.22 -29.03 16.79
N ASN A 105 47.12 -27.79 17.29
CA ASN A 105 47.79 -27.33 18.51
C ASN A 105 46.96 -27.62 19.79
N ASP A 106 46.72 -28.90 20.07
CA ASP A 106 46.28 -29.35 21.39
C ASP A 106 47.39 -30.19 22.02
N SER A 107 47.65 -29.99 23.32
CA SER A 107 48.68 -30.67 24.12
C SER A 107 48.69 -32.20 23.96
N LYS A 108 47.53 -32.80 23.65
CA LYS A 108 47.34 -34.25 23.43
C LYS A 108 47.57 -34.71 21.97
N ARG A 109 47.88 -33.80 21.04
CA ARG A 109 47.91 -34.05 19.57
C ARG A 109 49.27 -33.80 18.93
N SER A 110 50.35 -33.99 19.69
CA SER A 110 51.75 -33.92 19.22
C SER A 110 52.02 -34.70 17.93
N HIS A 111 51.31 -35.82 17.70
CA HIS A 111 51.39 -36.62 16.47
C HIS A 111 51.03 -35.85 15.20
N ARG A 112 50.05 -34.94 15.25
CA ARG A 112 49.62 -34.15 14.07
C ARG A 112 50.65 -33.10 13.68
N MET A 113 51.29 -32.48 14.67
CA MET A 113 52.41 -31.57 14.39
C MET A 113 53.58 -32.30 13.76
N ALA A 114 53.91 -33.50 14.27
CA ALA A 114 54.94 -34.33 13.68
C ALA A 114 54.62 -34.66 12.21
N ASP A 115 53.38 -35.07 11.91
CA ASP A 115 52.93 -35.34 10.53
C ASP A 115 53.04 -34.12 9.61
N ILE A 116 52.62 -32.93 10.08
CA ILE A 116 52.78 -31.68 9.33
C ILE A 116 54.26 -31.39 9.06
N PHE A 117 55.13 -31.51 10.07
CA PHE A 117 56.56 -31.25 9.90
C PHE A 117 57.21 -32.26 8.97
N LEU A 118 56.79 -33.53 8.98
CA LEU A 118 57.23 -34.53 8.01
C LEU A 118 56.75 -34.24 6.58
N GLY A 119 55.51 -33.78 6.44
CA GLY A 119 54.97 -33.32 5.16
C GLY A 119 55.78 -32.16 4.59
N LYS A 120 56.03 -31.12 5.41
CA LYS A 120 56.90 -29.99 5.04
C LYS A 120 58.32 -30.43 4.70
N ALA A 121 58.93 -31.30 5.51
CA ALA A 121 60.27 -31.82 5.24
C ALA A 121 60.33 -32.54 3.89
N SER A 122 59.31 -33.33 3.57
CA SER A 122 59.23 -34.02 2.28
C SER A 122 59.12 -33.03 1.12
N VAL A 123 58.29 -32.00 1.25
CA VAL A 123 58.14 -30.94 0.23
C VAL A 123 59.45 -30.17 0.04
N PHE A 124 60.10 -29.72 1.11
CA PHE A 124 61.39 -29.01 1.00
C PHE A 124 62.47 -29.88 0.37
N ASN A 125 62.50 -31.19 0.67
CA ASN A 125 63.42 -32.12 0.02
C ASN A 125 63.13 -32.25 -1.48
N GLN A 126 61.85 -32.32 -1.87
CA GLN A 126 61.44 -32.35 -3.27
C GLN A 126 61.79 -31.06 -4.03
N MET A 127 61.80 -29.92 -3.34
CA MET A 127 62.27 -28.63 -3.87
C MET A 127 63.81 -28.51 -3.91
N GLY A 128 64.57 -29.53 -3.49
CA GLY A 128 66.03 -29.49 -3.39
C GLY A 128 66.57 -28.69 -2.20
N MET A 129 65.69 -28.19 -1.32
CA MET A 129 66.05 -27.41 -0.12
C MET A 129 66.37 -28.33 1.07
N ARG A 130 67.50 -29.04 0.97
CA ARG A 130 67.92 -30.07 1.94
C ARG A 130 68.02 -29.57 3.39
N ASP A 131 68.64 -28.42 3.62
CA ASP A 131 68.85 -27.91 4.99
C ASP A 131 67.52 -27.59 5.67
N SER A 132 66.58 -27.01 4.93
CA SER A 132 65.21 -26.78 5.40
C SER A 132 64.50 -28.09 5.68
N ALA A 133 64.64 -29.09 4.81
CA ALA A 133 64.06 -30.41 5.01
C ALA A 133 64.57 -31.07 6.31
N LEU A 134 65.89 -31.06 6.54
CA LEU A 134 66.50 -31.57 7.77
C LEU A 134 66.07 -30.79 9.02
N GLN A 135 65.93 -29.47 8.92
CA GLN A 135 65.42 -28.65 10.01
C GLN A 135 64.00 -29.08 10.42
N TYR A 136 63.12 -29.33 9.46
CA TYR A 136 61.75 -29.79 9.73
C TYR A 136 61.71 -31.23 10.26
N VAL A 137 62.59 -32.11 9.79
CA VAL A 137 62.78 -33.44 10.41
C VAL A 137 63.17 -33.30 11.87
N LYS A 138 64.15 -32.44 12.20
CA LYS A 138 64.57 -32.19 13.58
C LYS A 138 63.41 -31.66 14.46
N ARG A 139 62.55 -30.81 13.90
CA ARG A 139 61.32 -30.37 14.58
C ARG A 139 60.36 -31.53 14.83
N ALA A 140 60.14 -32.41 13.85
CA ALA A 140 59.31 -33.61 14.04
C ALA A 140 59.90 -34.55 15.11
N GLU A 141 61.24 -34.71 15.15
CA GLU A 141 61.93 -35.54 16.14
C GLU A 141 61.72 -35.07 17.58
N SER A 142 61.53 -33.76 17.82
CA SER A 142 61.27 -33.24 19.16
C SER A 142 59.99 -33.80 19.79
N PHE A 143 59.08 -34.37 18.98
CA PHE A 143 57.85 -34.99 19.44
C PHE A 143 57.97 -36.50 19.73
N LYS A 144 59.12 -37.14 19.48
CA LYS A 144 59.36 -38.60 19.71
C LYS A 144 58.73 -39.20 20.97
N PRO A 145 58.83 -38.60 22.18
CA PRO A 145 58.23 -39.20 23.37
C PRO A 145 56.69 -39.20 23.39
N ARG A 146 56.04 -38.51 22.45
CA ARG A 146 54.58 -38.28 22.41
C ARG A 146 53.93 -38.72 21.10
N ILE A 147 54.66 -39.42 20.24
CA ILE A 147 54.17 -39.92 18.94
C ILE A 147 54.21 -41.43 18.87
N ARG A 148 53.49 -41.99 17.90
CA ARG A 148 53.40 -43.44 17.73
C ARG A 148 54.67 -44.00 17.05
N LYS A 149 54.90 -45.31 17.20
CA LYS A 149 56.09 -45.99 16.65
C LYS A 149 56.17 -45.99 15.13
N ASP A 150 55.03 -46.08 14.43
CA ASP A 150 54.93 -45.93 12.97
C ASP A 150 55.41 -44.54 12.49
N GLN A 151 55.14 -43.50 13.28
CA GLN A 151 55.59 -42.15 12.98
C GLN A 151 57.09 -41.99 13.24
N GLU A 152 57.63 -42.58 14.31
CA GLU A 152 59.07 -42.62 14.55
C GLU A 152 59.83 -43.27 13.39
N GLU A 153 59.30 -44.39 12.86
CA GLU A 153 59.85 -45.07 11.69
C GLU A 153 59.78 -44.18 10.44
N SER A 154 58.65 -43.51 10.23
CA SER A 154 58.46 -42.56 9.13
C SER A 154 59.47 -41.41 9.18
N ILE A 155 59.76 -40.86 10.38
CA ILE A 155 60.80 -39.86 10.59
C ILE A 155 62.17 -40.39 10.17
N LYS A 156 62.56 -41.58 10.64
CA LYS A 156 63.84 -42.22 10.29
C LYS A 156 63.96 -42.43 8.78
N LYS A 157 62.90 -42.90 8.13
CA LYS A 157 62.87 -43.16 6.69
C LYS A 157 62.97 -41.88 5.86
N ILE A 158 62.29 -40.80 6.26
CA ILE A 158 62.38 -39.51 5.58
C ILE A 158 63.77 -38.90 5.78
N ARG A 159 64.29 -38.93 7.02
CA ARG A 159 65.65 -38.47 7.34
C ARG A 159 66.70 -39.16 6.47
N SER A 160 66.67 -40.49 6.43
CA SER A 160 67.63 -41.26 5.64
C SER A 160 67.55 -40.94 4.14
N ARG A 161 66.34 -40.73 3.59
CA ARG A 161 66.16 -40.30 2.19
C ARG A 161 66.80 -38.94 1.92
N ILE A 162 66.56 -37.97 2.79
CA ILE A 162 67.14 -36.62 2.68
C ILE A 162 68.67 -36.69 2.78
N GLU A 163 69.21 -37.44 3.76
CA GLU A 163 70.65 -37.59 3.95
C GLU A 163 71.34 -38.26 2.75
N LYS A 164 70.69 -39.27 2.15
CA LYS A 164 71.14 -39.98 0.94
C LYS A 164 70.90 -39.20 -0.37
N HIS A 165 70.44 -37.96 -0.31
CA HIS A 165 70.15 -37.13 -1.49
C HIS A 165 69.09 -37.75 -2.43
N GLN A 166 68.16 -38.52 -1.88
CA GLN A 166 67.08 -39.11 -2.67
C GLN A 166 65.93 -38.11 -2.79
N VAL A 167 65.80 -37.51 -3.97
CA VAL A 167 64.73 -36.58 -4.32
C VAL A 167 63.69 -37.31 -5.18
N LEU A 168 62.44 -37.37 -4.72
CA LEU A 168 61.33 -37.80 -5.58
C LEU A 168 60.86 -36.59 -6.40
N THR A 169 61.44 -36.43 -7.59
CA THR A 169 61.02 -35.40 -8.54
C THR A 169 59.64 -35.75 -9.10
N VAL A 170 58.70 -34.81 -8.99
CA VAL A 170 57.37 -34.94 -9.61
C VAL A 170 57.40 -34.22 -10.96
N SER A 171 56.72 -34.78 -11.98
CA SER A 171 56.62 -34.13 -13.30
C SER A 171 55.95 -32.75 -13.18
N PRO A 172 56.50 -31.69 -13.78
CA PRO A 172 55.88 -30.36 -13.80
C PRO A 172 54.43 -30.35 -14.31
N GLU A 173 54.08 -31.27 -15.20
CA GLU A 173 52.72 -31.40 -15.73
C GLU A 173 51.68 -31.69 -14.65
N LYS A 174 52.05 -32.43 -13.61
CA LYS A 174 51.15 -32.77 -12.49
C LYS A 174 50.83 -31.57 -11.62
N ASP A 175 51.76 -30.63 -11.49
CA ASP A 175 51.54 -29.39 -10.73
C ASP A 175 50.50 -28.53 -11.45
N ILE A 176 50.69 -28.35 -12.75
CA ILE A 176 49.75 -27.62 -13.60
C ILE A 176 48.37 -28.31 -13.57
N GLU A 177 48.31 -29.64 -13.67
CA GLU A 177 47.06 -30.39 -13.64
C GLU A 177 46.30 -30.20 -12.32
N ILE A 178 46.97 -30.34 -11.17
CA ILE A 178 46.30 -30.27 -9.86
C ILE A 178 45.81 -28.85 -9.53
N ILE A 179 46.53 -27.82 -10.01
CA ILE A 179 46.08 -26.43 -9.90
C ILE A 179 44.86 -26.20 -10.80
N GLN A 180 44.92 -26.63 -12.07
CA GLN A 180 43.79 -26.50 -12.98
C GLN A 180 42.53 -27.21 -12.49
N ILE A 181 42.66 -28.38 -11.83
CA ILE A 181 41.52 -29.09 -11.24
C ILE A 181 40.84 -28.24 -10.16
N GLN A 182 41.64 -27.57 -9.31
CA GLN A 182 41.11 -26.70 -8.25
C GLN A 182 40.47 -25.43 -8.84
N ASP A 183 41.12 -24.77 -9.80
CA ASP A 183 40.57 -23.58 -10.44
C ASP A 183 39.24 -23.88 -11.17
N ARG A 184 39.20 -25.00 -11.92
CA ARG A 184 37.96 -25.45 -12.58
C ARG A 184 36.86 -25.76 -11.59
N TYR A 185 37.19 -26.32 -10.43
CA TYR A 185 36.22 -26.55 -9.36
C TYR A 185 35.65 -25.23 -8.85
N GLU A 186 36.50 -24.27 -8.53
CA GLU A 186 36.08 -22.97 -7.99
C GLU A 186 35.22 -22.19 -8.98
N VAL A 187 35.60 -22.16 -10.27
CA VAL A 187 34.80 -21.55 -11.33
C VAL A 187 33.45 -22.26 -11.50
N ALA A 188 33.43 -23.60 -11.55
CA ALA A 188 32.19 -24.35 -11.70
C ALA A 188 31.24 -24.14 -10.49
N MET A 189 31.79 -24.00 -9.29
CA MET A 189 31.02 -23.70 -8.09
C MET A 189 30.45 -22.28 -8.12
N ALA A 190 31.24 -21.28 -8.51
CA ALA A 190 30.78 -19.90 -8.66
C ALA A 190 29.66 -19.79 -9.71
N GLN A 191 29.79 -20.51 -10.83
CA GLN A 191 28.73 -20.59 -11.85
C GLN A 191 27.44 -21.19 -11.31
N ARG A 192 27.52 -22.26 -10.51
CA ARG A 192 26.33 -22.88 -9.89
C ARG A 192 25.63 -21.94 -8.91
N GLU A 193 26.40 -21.22 -8.09
CA GLU A 193 25.85 -20.26 -7.15
C GLU A 193 25.17 -19.09 -7.87
N ALA A 194 25.80 -18.58 -8.94
CA ALA A 194 25.19 -17.55 -9.79
C ALA A 194 23.88 -18.04 -10.43
N LEU A 195 23.86 -19.28 -10.95
CA LEU A 195 22.66 -19.87 -11.55
C LEU A 195 21.54 -20.10 -10.51
N GLN A 196 21.88 -20.54 -9.30
CA GLN A 196 20.91 -20.68 -8.20
C GLN A 196 20.28 -19.34 -7.82
N LEU A 197 21.10 -18.28 -7.76
CA LEU A 197 20.62 -16.93 -7.48
C LEU A 197 19.71 -16.41 -8.61
N GLN A 198 20.06 -16.65 -9.87
CA GLN A 198 19.22 -16.32 -11.02
C GLN A 198 17.87 -17.06 -10.98
N LEU A 199 17.88 -18.37 -10.66
CA LEU A 199 16.65 -19.16 -10.49
C LEU A 199 15.78 -18.62 -9.36
N TYR A 200 16.39 -18.24 -8.23
CA TYR A 200 15.66 -17.67 -7.11
C TYR A 200 14.99 -16.34 -7.47
N ILE A 201 15.70 -15.45 -8.17
CA ILE A 201 15.13 -14.19 -8.69
C ILE A 201 13.98 -14.47 -9.66
N ALA A 202 14.13 -15.44 -10.56
CA ALA A 202 13.07 -15.83 -11.49
C ALA A 202 11.81 -16.32 -10.76
N TYR A 203 11.96 -17.14 -9.72
CA TYR A 203 10.82 -17.57 -8.89
C TYR A 203 10.14 -16.42 -8.17
N LEU A 204 10.90 -15.45 -7.65
CA LEU A 204 10.34 -14.25 -7.03
C LEU A 204 9.54 -13.40 -8.04
N LEU A 205 10.02 -13.26 -9.28
CA LEU A 205 9.30 -12.55 -10.34
C LEU A 205 7.99 -13.26 -10.71
N ILE A 206 8.01 -14.59 -10.84
CA ILE A 206 6.79 -15.37 -11.10
C ILE A 206 5.78 -15.20 -9.96
N LEU A 207 6.23 -15.27 -8.70
CA LEU A 207 5.38 -15.04 -7.54
C LEU A 207 4.76 -13.64 -7.57
N LEU A 208 5.55 -12.61 -7.91
CA LEU A 208 5.07 -11.23 -8.01
C LEU A 208 4.02 -11.06 -9.13
N ILE A 209 4.20 -11.72 -10.28
CA ILE A 209 3.21 -11.73 -11.36
C ILE A 209 1.92 -12.42 -10.91
N LEU A 210 2.02 -13.54 -10.18
CA LEU A 210 0.85 -14.23 -9.64
C LEU A 210 0.09 -13.39 -8.60
N VAL A 211 0.82 -12.72 -7.70
CA VAL A 211 0.23 -11.83 -6.69
C VAL A 211 -0.46 -10.64 -7.35
N THR A 212 0.19 -9.97 -8.29
CA THR A 212 -0.40 -8.83 -9.02
C THR A 212 -1.62 -9.25 -9.83
N GLY A 213 -1.55 -10.39 -10.54
CA GLY A 213 -2.69 -10.98 -11.23
C GLY A 213 -3.85 -11.30 -10.27
N GLY A 214 -3.56 -11.89 -9.12
CA GLY A 214 -4.53 -12.17 -8.06
C GLY A 214 -5.22 -10.91 -7.53
N ILE A 215 -4.45 -9.84 -7.28
CA ILE A 215 -4.98 -8.54 -6.84
C ILE A 215 -5.90 -7.94 -7.91
N ILE A 216 -5.52 -7.99 -9.19
CA ILE A 216 -6.34 -7.46 -10.29
C ILE A 216 -7.67 -8.21 -10.39
N VAL A 217 -7.64 -9.55 -10.34
CA VAL A 217 -8.86 -10.37 -10.38
C VAL A 217 -9.75 -10.10 -9.18
N TRP A 218 -9.17 -10.05 -7.97
CA TRP A 218 -9.90 -9.72 -6.76
C TRP A 218 -10.54 -8.34 -6.83
N PHE A 219 -9.80 -7.33 -7.30
CA PHE A 219 -10.28 -5.96 -7.44
C PHE A 219 -11.45 -5.88 -8.43
N ARG A 220 -11.33 -6.52 -9.60
CA ARG A 220 -12.43 -6.60 -10.57
C ARG A 220 -13.67 -7.26 -9.97
N ARG A 221 -13.50 -8.38 -9.26
CA ARG A 221 -14.60 -9.08 -8.60
C ARG A 221 -15.28 -8.20 -7.55
N ARG A 222 -14.49 -7.49 -6.75
CA ARG A 222 -14.99 -6.56 -5.72
C ARG A 222 -15.75 -5.39 -6.35
N MET A 223 -15.24 -4.79 -7.43
CA MET A 223 -15.91 -3.72 -8.16
C MET A 223 -17.24 -4.18 -8.76
N HIS A 224 -17.29 -5.38 -9.36
CA HIS A 224 -18.54 -5.95 -9.86
C HIS A 224 -19.58 -6.16 -8.75
N GLN A 225 -19.16 -6.68 -7.59
CA GLN A 225 -20.07 -6.85 -6.45
C GLN A 225 -20.61 -5.52 -5.94
N GLN A 226 -19.76 -4.50 -5.84
CA GLN A 226 -20.21 -3.15 -5.45
C GLN A 226 -21.21 -2.57 -6.45
N LEU A 227 -20.94 -2.70 -7.75
CA LEU A 227 -21.85 -2.22 -8.80
C LEU A 227 -23.24 -2.89 -8.72
N LEU A 228 -23.29 -4.20 -8.47
CA LEU A 228 -24.55 -4.92 -8.31
C LEU A 228 -25.35 -4.41 -7.09
N ASN A 229 -24.67 -4.13 -5.97
CA ASN A 229 -25.32 -3.58 -4.78
C ASN A 229 -25.86 -2.16 -5.03
N TYR A 230 -25.11 -1.30 -5.73
CA TYR A 230 -25.58 0.04 -6.09
C TYR A 230 -26.80 0.00 -7.00
N ARG A 231 -26.85 -0.91 -7.99
CA ARG A 231 -28.02 -1.06 -8.86
C ARG A 231 -29.26 -1.50 -8.08
N LYS A 232 -29.12 -2.45 -7.15
CA LYS A 232 -30.23 -2.86 -6.27
C LYS A 232 -30.75 -1.72 -5.43
N GLN A 233 -29.85 -0.91 -4.86
CA GLN A 233 -30.26 0.29 -4.11
C GLN A 233 -30.99 1.30 -5.01
N GLN A 234 -30.54 1.49 -6.25
CA GLN A 234 -31.23 2.35 -7.21
C GLN A 234 -32.65 1.84 -7.49
N GLU A 235 -32.81 0.55 -7.82
CA GLU A 235 -34.13 -0.06 -8.07
C GLU A 235 -35.06 0.06 -6.85
N GLU A 236 -34.55 -0.19 -5.63
CA GLU A 236 -35.32 -0.01 -4.39
C GLU A 236 -35.74 1.45 -4.17
N THR A 237 -34.85 2.41 -4.44
CA THR A 237 -35.18 3.84 -4.33
C THR A 237 -36.21 4.27 -5.37
N GLU A 238 -36.11 3.80 -6.61
CA GLU A 238 -37.09 4.08 -7.66
C GLU A 238 -38.46 3.53 -7.31
N LEU A 239 -38.54 2.28 -6.82
CA LEU A 239 -39.78 1.66 -6.38
C LEU A 239 -40.40 2.44 -5.20
N ASN A 240 -39.59 2.83 -4.22
CA ASN A 240 -40.06 3.63 -3.08
C ASN A 240 -40.59 5.00 -3.50
N ILE A 241 -39.95 5.65 -4.48
CA ILE A 241 -40.43 6.93 -5.04
C ILE A 241 -41.77 6.71 -5.75
N GLN A 242 -41.91 5.67 -6.57
CA GLN A 242 -43.17 5.36 -7.26
C GLN A 242 -44.31 5.07 -6.28
N LEU A 243 -44.08 4.25 -5.25
CA LEU A 243 -45.07 3.97 -4.20
C LEU A 243 -45.47 5.24 -3.44
N THR A 244 -44.51 6.14 -3.18
CA THR A 244 -44.79 7.41 -2.50
C THR A 244 -45.62 8.34 -3.38
N LEU A 245 -45.35 8.40 -4.69
CA LEU A 245 -46.15 9.15 -5.65
C LEU A 245 -47.58 8.60 -5.73
N GLN A 246 -47.75 7.29 -5.92
CA GLN A 246 -49.07 6.65 -5.96
C GLN A 246 -49.88 6.89 -4.68
N ARG A 247 -49.23 6.84 -3.51
CA ARG A 247 -49.90 7.14 -2.23
C ARG A 247 -50.38 8.58 -2.18
N LYS A 248 -49.57 9.53 -2.65
CA LYS A 248 -49.94 10.95 -2.70
C LYS A 248 -51.05 11.21 -3.70
N ASP A 249 -51.02 10.57 -4.86
CA ASP A 249 -52.08 10.68 -5.87
C ASP A 249 -53.41 10.13 -5.32
N ALA A 250 -53.39 8.99 -4.63
CA ALA A 250 -54.57 8.45 -3.95
C ALA A 250 -55.12 9.41 -2.86
N THR A 251 -54.24 10.08 -2.10
CA THR A 251 -54.65 11.11 -1.13
C THR A 251 -55.26 12.33 -1.83
N ILE A 252 -54.71 12.76 -2.98
CA ILE A 252 -55.26 13.87 -3.76
C ILE A 252 -56.65 13.53 -4.31
N ASP A 253 -56.84 12.31 -4.81
CA ASP A 253 -58.14 11.84 -5.30
C ASP A 253 -59.17 11.72 -4.18
N GLU A 254 -58.78 11.25 -2.99
CA GLU A 254 -59.64 11.21 -1.80
C GLU A 254 -60.03 12.62 -1.34
N MET A 255 -59.07 13.55 -1.25
CA MET A 255 -59.34 14.96 -0.93
C MET A 255 -60.24 15.62 -1.98
N LYS A 256 -60.07 15.28 -3.26
CA LYS A 256 -60.91 15.80 -4.35
C LYS A 256 -62.33 15.27 -4.25
N ALA A 257 -62.52 13.99 -3.95
CA ALA A 257 -63.85 13.41 -3.72
C ALA A 257 -64.56 14.05 -2.51
N GLU A 258 -63.84 14.35 -1.42
CA GLU A 258 -64.40 15.06 -0.28
C GLU A 258 -64.80 16.50 -0.65
N ILE A 259 -63.96 17.21 -1.41
CA ILE A 259 -64.26 18.56 -1.90
C ILE A 259 -65.48 18.55 -2.82
N ASP A 260 -65.56 17.61 -3.76
CA ASP A 260 -66.70 17.47 -4.68
C ASP A 260 -67.99 17.13 -3.92
N SER A 261 -67.91 16.29 -2.87
CA SER A 261 -69.05 16.02 -1.98
C SER A 261 -69.48 17.28 -1.22
N LYS A 262 -68.54 18.06 -0.67
CA LYS A 262 -68.85 19.32 0.02
C LYS A 262 -69.38 20.39 -0.92
N LEU A 263 -68.92 20.41 -2.17
CA LEU A 263 -69.48 21.26 -3.24
C LEU A 263 -70.93 20.88 -3.55
N ASN A 264 -71.22 19.58 -3.66
CA ASN A 264 -72.59 19.10 -3.84
C ASN A 264 -73.50 19.41 -2.63
N GLU A 265 -72.99 19.25 -1.39
CA GLU A 265 -73.72 19.67 -0.19
C GLU A 265 -73.97 21.19 -0.18
N LEU A 266 -72.97 22.00 -0.57
CA LEU A 266 -73.10 23.45 -0.72
C LEU A 266 -74.14 23.83 -1.78
N GLU A 267 -74.19 23.14 -2.93
CA GLU A 267 -75.20 23.37 -3.95
C GLU A 267 -76.61 22.97 -3.47
N GLN A 268 -76.74 21.88 -2.73
CA GLN A 268 -78.01 21.46 -2.14
C GLN A 268 -78.48 22.44 -1.05
N LEU A 269 -77.57 22.98 -0.24
CA LEU A 269 -77.85 24.05 0.72
C LEU A 269 -78.24 25.35 0.03
N LYS A 270 -77.55 25.72 -1.07
CA LYS A 270 -77.86 26.89 -1.90
C LYS A 270 -79.24 26.81 -2.55
N LYS A 271 -79.68 25.62 -2.95
CA LYS A 271 -81.05 25.36 -3.44
C LYS A 271 -82.13 25.47 -2.35
N LYS A 272 -81.78 25.32 -1.07
CA LYS A 272 -82.72 25.36 0.07
C LYS A 272 -82.81 26.73 0.76
N ILE A 273 -82.07 27.73 0.31
CA ILE A 273 -82.10 29.09 0.87
C ILE A 273 -82.94 30.01 -0.05
N PRO A 274 -84.02 30.65 0.44
CA PRO A 274 -84.67 31.73 -0.28
C PRO A 274 -83.72 32.92 -0.38
N THR A 275 -83.68 33.53 -1.55
CA THR A 275 -82.85 34.68 -1.94
C THR A 275 -82.66 35.71 -0.82
N HIS A 276 -81.44 35.79 -0.28
CA HIS A 276 -81.01 36.93 0.51
C HIS A 276 -79.61 37.37 0.09
N ASN A 277 -79.54 38.58 -0.48
CA ASN A 277 -78.36 39.22 -1.05
C ASN A 277 -77.22 39.37 -0.01
N ARG A 278 -76.03 38.87 -0.34
CA ARG A 278 -74.79 39.16 0.39
C ARG A 278 -73.55 39.16 -0.53
N GLU A 279 -73.66 39.82 -1.69
CA GLU A 279 -72.55 40.03 -2.65
C GLU A 279 -71.94 41.45 -2.60
N THR A 280 -72.20 42.23 -1.56
CA THR A 280 -71.87 43.67 -1.58
C THR A 280 -70.66 44.12 -0.75
N GLU A 281 -69.98 43.27 0.03
CA GLU A 281 -68.85 43.72 0.88
C GLU A 281 -67.44 43.32 0.39
N THR A 282 -67.28 42.20 -0.34
CA THR A 282 -65.95 41.72 -0.77
C THR A 282 -65.46 42.31 -2.10
N SER A 283 -66.36 42.61 -3.04
CA SER A 283 -66.03 43.25 -4.34
C SER A 283 -65.60 44.70 -4.15
N VAL A 284 -66.23 45.42 -3.21
CA VAL A 284 -65.91 46.82 -2.86
C VAL A 284 -64.49 46.94 -2.27
N SER A 285 -64.01 45.92 -1.54
CA SER A 285 -62.68 45.93 -0.90
C SER A 285 -61.51 45.82 -1.88
N ILE A 286 -61.64 44.99 -2.92
CA ILE A 286 -60.60 44.82 -3.96
C ILE A 286 -60.51 46.06 -4.85
N GLU A 287 -61.65 46.63 -5.26
CA GLU A 287 -61.69 47.85 -6.07
C GLU A 287 -61.10 49.06 -5.34
N GLN A 288 -61.37 49.18 -4.02
CA GLN A 288 -60.77 50.25 -3.20
C GLN A 288 -59.27 50.10 -3.03
N THR A 289 -58.77 48.87 -2.86
CA THR A 289 -57.32 48.61 -2.77
C THR A 289 -56.62 48.96 -4.08
N LYS A 290 -57.17 48.56 -5.22
CA LYS A 290 -56.63 48.91 -6.54
C LYS A 290 -56.61 50.43 -6.77
N LEU A 291 -57.71 51.11 -6.45
CA LEU A 291 -57.80 52.56 -6.55
C LEU A 291 -56.75 53.26 -5.69
N GLY A 292 -56.49 52.76 -4.48
CA GLY A 292 -55.46 53.29 -3.59
C GLY A 292 -54.06 53.18 -4.21
N ILE A 293 -53.73 52.02 -4.80
CA ILE A 293 -52.42 51.78 -5.43
C ILE A 293 -52.24 52.68 -6.65
N ASP A 294 -53.25 52.75 -7.52
CA ASP A 294 -53.22 53.59 -8.73
C ASP A 294 -53.08 55.09 -8.38
N ALA A 295 -53.80 55.53 -7.35
CA ALA A 295 -53.72 56.90 -6.83
C ALA A 295 -52.33 57.21 -6.24
N LEU A 296 -51.78 56.32 -5.40
CA LEU A 296 -50.45 56.50 -4.80
C LEU A 296 -49.35 56.52 -5.88
N TYR A 297 -49.42 55.61 -6.85
CA TYR A 297 -48.49 55.57 -7.98
C TYR A 297 -48.52 56.87 -8.78
N THR A 298 -49.72 57.40 -9.05
CA THR A 298 -49.89 58.67 -9.79
C THR A 298 -49.27 59.85 -9.02
N ILE A 299 -49.47 59.91 -7.70
CA ILE A 299 -48.86 60.96 -6.85
C ILE A 299 -47.33 60.89 -6.90
N LEU A 300 -46.75 59.70 -6.68
CA LEU A 300 -45.30 59.51 -6.62
C LEU A 300 -44.59 59.71 -7.96
N LYS A 301 -45.29 59.50 -9.08
CA LYS A 301 -44.77 59.75 -10.44
C LYS A 301 -45.02 61.17 -10.95
N GLY A 302 -45.61 62.05 -10.15
CA GLY A 302 -45.90 63.43 -10.56
C GLY A 302 -46.98 63.52 -11.65
N GLY A 303 -47.88 62.54 -11.72
CA GLY A 303 -49.02 62.57 -12.62
C GLY A 303 -50.05 63.65 -12.26
N ASN A 304 -51.02 63.89 -13.15
CA ASN A 304 -52.07 64.88 -12.90
C ASN A 304 -53.03 64.38 -11.81
N ILE A 305 -53.04 65.06 -10.66
CA ILE A 305 -53.89 64.76 -9.50
C ILE A 305 -55.04 65.78 -9.30
N SER A 306 -55.23 66.70 -10.25
CA SER A 306 -56.23 67.78 -10.13
C SER A 306 -57.67 67.28 -9.99
N GLN A 307 -57.97 66.09 -10.53
CA GLN A 307 -59.28 65.45 -10.51
C GLN A 307 -59.46 64.49 -9.32
N MET A 308 -58.41 64.24 -8.53
CA MET A 308 -58.47 63.34 -7.38
C MET A 308 -59.13 64.05 -6.19
N GLY A 309 -60.03 63.34 -5.51
CA GLY A 309 -60.85 63.87 -4.43
C GLY A 309 -60.90 62.97 -3.21
N LYS A 310 -62.03 62.99 -2.52
CA LYS A 310 -62.23 62.27 -1.24
C LYS A 310 -62.15 60.75 -1.39
N ARG A 311 -62.56 60.22 -2.55
CA ARG A 311 -62.54 58.79 -2.84
C ARG A 311 -61.09 58.27 -2.92
N GLU A 312 -60.24 58.97 -3.65
CA GLU A 312 -58.81 58.65 -3.79
C GLU A 312 -58.07 58.91 -2.48
N GLN A 313 -58.43 59.96 -1.73
CA GLN A 313 -57.91 60.19 -0.38
C GLN A 313 -58.15 58.98 0.53
N GLN A 314 -59.40 58.50 0.61
CA GLN A 314 -59.75 57.34 1.44
C GLN A 314 -59.02 56.08 1.00
N ALA A 315 -58.96 55.82 -0.31
CA ALA A 315 -58.30 54.65 -0.85
C ALA A 315 -56.78 54.65 -0.56
N VAL A 316 -56.11 55.78 -0.75
CA VAL A 316 -54.66 55.93 -0.45
C VAL A 316 -54.40 55.81 1.06
N CYS A 317 -55.21 56.47 1.89
CA CYS A 317 -55.13 56.38 3.35
C CYS A 317 -55.31 54.94 3.87
N MET A 318 -56.16 54.14 3.23
CA MET A 318 -56.41 52.74 3.58
C MET A 318 -55.21 51.84 3.29
N ILE A 319 -54.51 52.07 2.18
CA ILE A 319 -53.37 51.23 1.79
C ILE A 319 -52.04 51.70 2.40
N MET A 320 -51.93 52.97 2.82
CA MET A 320 -50.67 53.56 3.28
C MET A 320 -49.95 52.79 4.39
N PRO A 321 -50.63 52.19 5.41
CA PRO A 321 -49.94 51.43 6.46
C PRO A 321 -49.10 50.25 5.95
N ASN A 322 -49.40 49.73 4.76
CA ASN A 322 -48.64 48.65 4.14
C ASN A 322 -47.35 49.13 3.43
N PHE A 323 -47.23 50.43 3.15
CA PHE A 323 -46.10 51.02 2.43
C PHE A 323 -45.22 51.88 3.34
N ASP A 324 -45.84 52.74 4.16
CA ASP A 324 -45.16 53.63 5.10
C ASP A 324 -46.06 53.85 6.33
N TYR A 325 -45.70 53.19 7.42
CA TYR A 325 -46.46 53.21 8.67
C TYR A 325 -46.48 54.61 9.31
N ASP A 326 -45.36 55.31 9.30
CA ASP A 326 -45.22 56.63 9.95
C ASP A 326 -46.01 57.69 9.17
N LEU A 327 -45.95 57.65 7.83
CA LEU A 327 -46.77 58.48 6.98
C LEU A 327 -48.26 58.18 7.16
N ALA A 328 -48.64 56.90 7.24
CA ALA A 328 -50.03 56.49 7.47
C ALA A 328 -50.56 57.00 8.81
N TYR A 329 -49.74 56.94 9.87
CA TYR A 329 -50.10 57.45 11.19
C TYR A 329 -50.45 58.94 11.15
N ILE A 330 -49.72 59.73 10.37
CA ILE A 330 -49.98 61.17 10.21
C ILE A 330 -51.23 61.41 9.34
N LEU A 331 -51.33 60.75 8.19
CA LEU A 331 -52.43 60.96 7.24
C LEU A 331 -53.79 60.55 7.80
N ASN A 332 -53.83 59.48 8.61
CA ASN A 332 -55.05 58.96 9.22
C ASN A 332 -55.33 59.58 10.60
N ASN A 333 -54.50 60.52 11.07
CA ASN A 333 -54.72 61.16 12.35
C ASN A 333 -55.96 62.08 12.29
N PRO A 334 -57.02 61.80 13.06
CA PRO A 334 -58.22 62.64 13.07
C PRO A 334 -57.93 64.08 13.51
N ARG A 335 -56.83 64.32 14.23
CA ARG A 335 -56.44 65.65 14.73
C ARG A 335 -56.11 66.63 13.60
N TYR A 336 -55.48 66.17 12.52
CA TYR A 336 -55.10 67.06 11.42
C TYR A 336 -56.23 67.27 10.42
N ALA A 337 -57.12 66.28 10.25
CA ALA A 337 -58.26 66.32 9.34
C ALA A 337 -57.90 66.93 7.97
N PHE A 338 -56.90 66.35 7.30
CA PHE A 338 -56.46 66.84 5.99
C PHE A 338 -57.57 66.72 4.94
N THR A 339 -57.69 67.75 4.12
CA THR A 339 -58.49 67.70 2.88
C THR A 339 -57.75 66.86 1.84
N PRO A 340 -58.40 66.36 0.77
CA PRO A 340 -57.73 65.55 -0.26
C PRO A 340 -56.45 66.20 -0.79
N LYS A 341 -56.50 67.51 -1.08
CA LYS A 341 -55.34 68.25 -1.57
C LYS A 341 -54.21 68.36 -0.54
N GLU A 342 -54.53 68.47 0.73
CA GLU A 342 -53.52 68.49 1.81
C GLU A 342 -52.91 67.10 2.03
N THR A 343 -53.72 66.03 1.94
CA THR A 343 -53.23 64.64 2.01
C THR A 343 -52.25 64.36 0.87
N PHE A 344 -52.64 64.65 -0.38
CA PHE A 344 -51.75 64.40 -1.52
C PHE A 344 -50.51 65.29 -1.46
N TYR A 345 -50.66 66.57 -1.09
CA TYR A 345 -49.52 67.47 -0.88
C TYR A 345 -48.55 66.90 0.16
N TYR A 346 -49.06 66.39 1.30
CA TYR A 346 -48.22 65.84 2.36
C TYR A 346 -47.48 64.57 1.92
N ILE A 347 -48.15 63.69 1.16
CA ILE A 347 -47.49 62.52 0.55
C ILE A 347 -46.35 62.97 -0.37
N MET A 348 -46.59 63.97 -1.23
CA MET A 348 -45.55 64.51 -2.13
C MET A 348 -44.39 65.16 -1.36
N GLU A 349 -44.68 65.92 -0.29
CA GLU A 349 -43.65 66.55 0.56
C GLU A 349 -42.82 65.49 1.29
N HIS A 350 -43.45 64.45 1.85
CA HIS A 350 -42.77 63.34 2.53
C HIS A 350 -41.85 62.56 1.59
N ASN A 351 -42.22 62.46 0.31
CA ASN A 351 -41.42 61.80 -0.72
C ASN A 351 -40.42 62.74 -1.43
N GLY A 352 -40.19 63.95 -0.89
CA GLY A 352 -39.14 64.86 -1.36
C GLY A 352 -39.42 65.57 -2.69
N MET A 353 -40.67 65.61 -3.15
CA MET A 353 -41.03 66.31 -4.39
C MET A 353 -40.89 67.83 -4.23
N THR A 354 -40.41 68.49 -5.27
CA THR A 354 -40.23 69.95 -5.35
C THR A 354 -41.57 70.69 -5.43
N ASP A 355 -41.57 72.00 -5.13
CA ASP A 355 -42.79 72.81 -5.22
C ASP A 355 -43.24 73.00 -6.68
N GLU A 356 -42.31 72.95 -7.64
CA GLU A 356 -42.59 72.93 -9.09
C GLU A 356 -43.29 71.63 -9.53
N GLU A 357 -42.83 70.48 -9.05
CA GLU A 357 -43.46 69.18 -9.34
C GLU A 357 -44.87 69.09 -8.73
N LYS A 358 -45.06 69.63 -7.51
CA LYS A 358 -46.38 69.75 -6.88
C LYS A 358 -47.30 70.65 -7.70
N ALA A 359 -46.82 71.82 -8.14
CA ALA A 359 -47.60 72.74 -8.97
C ALA A 359 -48.07 72.07 -10.27
N THR A 360 -47.18 71.30 -10.89
CA THR A 360 -47.45 70.53 -12.11
C THR A 360 -48.50 69.44 -11.87
N ALA A 361 -48.33 68.62 -10.83
CA ALA A 361 -49.26 67.54 -10.51
C ALA A 361 -50.67 68.06 -10.18
N PHE A 362 -50.76 69.14 -9.39
CA PHE A 362 -52.04 69.77 -9.05
C PHE A 362 -52.65 70.60 -10.20
N CYS A 363 -51.93 70.79 -11.31
CA CYS A 363 -52.29 71.68 -12.41
C CYS A 363 -52.69 73.08 -11.91
N CYS A 364 -51.88 73.65 -11.03
CA CYS A 364 -52.18 74.94 -10.39
C CYS A 364 -50.92 75.83 -10.26
N THR A 365 -51.12 77.11 -9.93
CA THR A 365 -50.01 78.05 -9.78
C THR A 365 -49.21 77.76 -8.51
N GLY A 366 -47.93 78.14 -8.49
CA GLY A 366 -47.09 78.03 -7.29
C GLY A 366 -47.67 78.79 -6.07
N GLN A 367 -48.48 79.82 -6.29
CA GLN A 367 -49.21 80.51 -5.23
C GLN A 367 -50.29 79.63 -4.58
N ALA A 368 -50.97 78.78 -5.35
CA ALA A 368 -51.94 77.82 -4.83
C ALA A 368 -51.25 76.71 -4.01
N ILE A 369 -50.08 76.24 -4.45
CA ILE A 369 -49.23 75.30 -3.70
C ILE A 369 -48.80 75.89 -2.36
N ARG A 370 -48.31 77.14 -2.34
CA ARG A 370 -47.99 77.84 -1.08
C ARG A 370 -49.20 77.97 -0.15
N SER A 371 -50.39 78.19 -0.71
CA SER A 371 -51.65 78.24 0.06
C SER A 371 -52.00 76.89 0.69
N ILE A 372 -51.83 75.78 -0.03
CA ILE A 372 -52.03 74.42 0.51
C ILE A 372 -51.01 74.15 1.62
N LYS A 373 -49.72 74.41 1.37
CA LYS A 373 -48.64 74.26 2.36
C LYS A 373 -48.94 75.03 3.65
N SER A 374 -49.37 76.29 3.53
CA SER A 374 -49.71 77.15 4.68
C SER A 374 -50.90 76.60 5.48
N ARG A 375 -51.99 76.18 4.82
CA ARG A 375 -53.17 75.60 5.50
C ARG A 375 -52.83 74.28 6.20
N MET A 376 -52.09 73.41 5.52
CA MET A 376 -51.62 72.15 6.06
C MET A 376 -50.71 72.38 7.28
N LYS A 377 -49.70 73.26 7.16
CA LYS A 377 -48.80 73.59 8.27
C LYS A 377 -49.57 74.16 9.46
N LYS A 378 -50.55 75.03 9.23
CA LYS A 378 -51.42 75.55 10.31
C LYS A 378 -52.13 74.42 11.05
N LYS A 379 -52.66 73.41 10.35
CA LYS A 379 -53.29 72.24 10.98
C LYS A 379 -52.32 71.40 11.81
N MET A 380 -51.07 71.29 11.36
CA MET A 380 -50.03 70.57 12.10
C MET A 380 -49.50 71.36 13.31
N THR A 381 -49.39 72.69 13.22
CA THR A 381 -48.85 73.53 14.31
C THR A 381 -49.89 73.92 15.36
N THR A 382 -51.18 74.04 14.99
CA THR A 382 -52.26 74.43 15.94
C THR A 382 -52.44 73.43 17.08
N PHE A 383 -51.89 72.22 16.96
CA PHE A 383 -52.00 71.14 17.95
C PHE A 383 -50.65 70.56 18.38
N ALA A 384 -49.55 71.28 18.11
CA ALA A 384 -48.23 71.00 18.69
C ALA A 384 -48.04 71.70 20.05
N ASP A 385 -48.88 72.68 20.37
CA ASP A 385 -48.90 73.44 21.62
C ASP A 385 -50.07 73.02 22.57
N THR A 386 -50.62 71.81 22.36
CA THR A 386 -51.58 71.10 23.25
C THR A 386 -51.20 69.63 23.33
#